data_AF-A0A924NRQ3-F1
#
_entry.id   AF-A0A924NRQ3-F1
#
_cell.length_a   1.000
_cell.length_b   1.000
_cell.length_c   1.000
_cell.angle_alpha   90.00
_cell.angle_beta   90.00
_cell.angle_gamma   90.00
#
_symmetry.space_group_name_H-M   'P 1'
#
loop_
_entity.id
_entity.type
_entity.pdbx_description
1 polymer ?
#
loop_
_entity_poly.entity_id
_entity_poly.type
_entity_poly.pdbx_seq_one_letter_code
_entity_poly.pdbx_strand_id
1 'polypeptide(L)' 'MTNRRSFLTGAGAITTAVAAAAVSKVAMAALPEPVLQTTADTMPPLVPNTGRPYNPVVTLNGWTLPWR' A
#
# COMPACT_ATOMS: atom_id res chain seq x y z
N MET A 1 -11.33 8.06 42.46
CA MET A 1 -10.31 7.12 41.93
C MET A 1 -10.33 7.17 40.42
N THR A 2 -9.23 7.53 39.77
CA THR A 2 -9.14 7.58 38.29
C THR A 2 -9.21 6.16 37.72
N ASN A 3 -10.22 5.87 36.91
CA ASN A 3 -10.37 4.56 36.27
C ASN A 3 -9.41 4.45 35.07
N ARG A 4 -8.43 3.54 35.15
CA ARG A 4 -7.43 3.32 34.09
C ARG A 4 -8.06 3.06 32.72
N ARG A 5 -9.21 2.39 32.67
CA ARG A 5 -9.93 2.13 31.42
C ARG A 5 -10.42 3.42 30.77
N SER A 6 -10.98 4.33 31.56
CA SER A 6 -11.48 5.64 31.08
C SER A 6 -10.35 6.52 30.56
N PHE A 7 -9.19 6.48 31.24
CA PHE A 7 -7.98 7.17 30.80
C PHE A 7 -7.46 6.62 29.46
N LEU A 8 -7.34 5.30 29.32
CA LEU A 8 -6.86 4.67 28.08
C LEU A 8 -7.81 4.89 26.90
N THR A 9 -9.13 4.86 27.15
CA THR A 9 -10.12 5.16 26.09
C THR A 9 -10.07 6.62 25.65
N GLY A 10 -9.93 7.56 26.60
CA GLY A 10 -9.80 8.99 26.29
C GLY A 10 -8.50 9.32 25.56
N ALA A 11 -7.37 8.81 26.06
CA ALA A 11 -6.06 8.98 25.44
C ALA A 11 -6.02 8.33 24.04
N GLY A 12 -6.57 7.12 23.91
CA GLY A 12 -6.70 6.43 22.64
C GLY A 12 -7.47 7.25 21.61
N ALA A 13 -8.64 7.78 21.97
CA ALA A 13 -9.47 8.60 21.07
C ALA A 13 -8.77 9.90 20.64
N ILE A 14 -8.02 10.56 21.54
CA ILE A 14 -7.27 11.78 21.20
C ILE A 14 -6.12 11.44 20.26
N THR A 15 -5.35 10.38 20.56
CA THR A 15 -4.20 9.99 19.73
C THR A 15 -4.61 9.57 18.32
N THR A 16 -5.73 8.85 18.15
CA THR A 16 -6.23 8.45 16.83
C THR A 16 -6.75 9.65 16.03
N ALA A 17 -7.46 10.59 16.68
CA ALA A 17 -7.96 11.79 16.03
C ALA A 17 -6.81 12.69 15.53
N VAL A 18 -5.76 12.87 16.34
CA VAL A 18 -4.58 13.65 15.96
C VAL A 18 -3.82 12.98 14.82
N ALA A 19 -3.63 11.66 14.88
CA ALA A 19 -2.97 10.91 13.81
C ALA A 19 -3.74 11.00 12.48
N ALA A 20 -5.06 10.93 12.51
CA ALA A 20 -5.90 11.08 11.32
C ALA A 20 -5.84 12.51 10.75
N ALA A 21 -5.84 13.53 11.61
CA ALA A 21 -5.73 14.93 11.20
C ALA A 21 -4.34 15.32 10.67
N ALA A 22 -3.29 14.59 11.07
CA ALA A 22 -1.93 14.82 10.61
C ALA A 22 -1.71 14.37 9.16
N VAL A 23 -2.57 13.50 8.60
CA VAL A 23 -2.50 13.08 7.20
C VAL A 23 -3.19 14.12 6.32
N SER A 24 -2.40 14.84 5.51
CA SER A 24 -2.95 15.83 4.58
C SER A 24 -3.76 15.16 3.47
N LYS A 25 -4.89 15.75 3.09
CA LYS A 25 -5.70 15.30 1.95
C LYS A 25 -4.91 15.29 0.63
N VAL A 26 -3.94 16.20 0.49
CA VAL A 26 -3.04 16.26 -0.68
C VAL A 26 -2.13 15.04 -0.72
N ALA A 27 -1.66 14.54 0.44
CA ALA A 27 -0.85 13.33 0.49
C ALA A 27 -1.64 12.09 0.03
N MET A 28 -2.95 12.04 0.31
CA MET A 28 -3.81 10.97 -0.21
C MET A 28 -4.10 11.10 -1.70
N ALA A 29 -4.11 12.31 -2.25
CA ALA A 29 -4.24 12.54 -3.70
C ALA A 29 -2.95 12.23 -4.48
N ALA A 30 -1.80 12.18 -3.80
CA ALA A 30 -0.51 11.84 -4.38
C ALA A 30 -0.22 10.33 -4.38
N LEU A 31 -1.13 9.50 -3.88
CA LEU A 31 -0.98 8.04 -3.94
C LEU A 31 -0.98 7.59 -5.41
N PRO A 32 -0.06 6.70 -5.80
CA PRO A 32 -0.07 6.14 -7.14
C PRO A 32 -1.34 5.31 -7.36
N GLU A 33 -1.80 5.27 -8.60
CA GLU A 33 -2.89 4.38 -9.00
C GLU A 33 -2.46 2.92 -8.75
N PRO A 34 -3.29 2.14 -8.02
CA PRO A 34 -2.96 0.75 -7.79
C PRO A 34 -3.02 -0.01 -9.12
N VAL A 35 -2.05 -0.88 -9.33
CA VAL A 35 -2.12 -1.85 -10.43
C VAL A 35 -3.26 -2.81 -10.12
N LEU A 36 -4.33 -2.78 -10.92
CA LEU A 36 -5.50 -3.65 -10.77
C LEU A 36 -5.47 -4.77 -11.82
N GLN A 37 -5.71 -5.99 -11.37
CA GLN A 37 -5.91 -7.15 -12.23
C GLN A 37 -7.34 -7.67 -12.04
N THR A 38 -8.14 -7.62 -13.09
CA THR A 38 -9.58 -7.95 -13.04
C THR A 38 -9.89 -9.42 -13.33
N THR A 39 -8.91 -10.18 -13.83
CA THR A 39 -9.06 -11.60 -14.17
C THR A 39 -7.99 -12.45 -13.48
N ALA A 40 -8.29 -13.73 -13.26
CA ALA A 40 -7.37 -14.69 -12.65
C ALA A 40 -6.35 -15.28 -13.65
N ASP A 41 -6.39 -14.85 -14.91
CA ASP A 41 -5.52 -15.38 -15.94
C ASP A 41 -4.07 -15.00 -15.68
N THR A 42 -3.15 -15.92 -15.97
CA THR A 42 -1.72 -15.65 -15.87
C THR A 42 -1.30 -14.61 -16.91
N MET A 43 -0.66 -13.53 -16.47
CA MET A 43 -0.12 -12.51 -17.37
C MET A 43 1.20 -12.95 -18.02
N PRO A 44 1.46 -12.55 -19.28
CA PRO A 44 2.76 -12.80 -19.91
C PRO A 44 3.88 -12.05 -19.17
N PRO A 45 5.13 -12.52 -19.28
CA PRO A 45 6.27 -11.85 -18.66
C PRO A 45 6.45 -10.42 -19.18
N LEU A 46 6.62 -9.46 -18.29
CA LEU A 46 6.92 -8.07 -18.66
C LEU A 46 8.41 -7.96 -19.03
N VAL A 47 8.70 -7.66 -20.31
CA VAL A 47 10.07 -7.40 -20.78
C VAL A 47 10.22 -5.89 -21.03
N PRO A 48 11.03 -5.19 -20.23
CA PRO A 48 11.25 -3.76 -20.39
C PRO A 48 12.16 -3.46 -21.58
N ASN A 49 11.90 -2.37 -22.29
CA ASN A 49 12.67 -1.94 -23.46
C ASN A 49 14.02 -1.29 -23.11
N THR A 50 14.32 -1.13 -21.82
CA THR A 50 15.56 -0.52 -21.32
C THR A 50 16.03 -1.23 -20.04
N GLY A 51 17.25 -0.95 -19.60
CA GLY A 51 17.78 -1.43 -18.32
C GLY A 51 18.69 -2.66 -18.42
N ARG A 52 18.94 -3.30 -17.27
CA ARG A 52 19.82 -4.47 -17.17
C ARG A 52 19.12 -5.73 -17.69
N PRO A 53 19.88 -6.75 -18.13
CA PRO A 53 19.31 -8.06 -18.46
C PRO A 53 18.42 -8.56 -17.31
N TYR A 54 17.17 -8.83 -17.64
CA TYR A 54 16.14 -9.24 -16.70
C TYR A 54 15.52 -10.55 -17.18
N ASN A 55 15.37 -11.51 -16.26
CA ASN A 55 14.68 -12.76 -16.52
C ASN A 55 13.38 -12.79 -15.70
N PRO A 56 12.23 -12.47 -16.32
CA PRO A 56 10.97 -12.39 -15.60
C PRO A 56 10.51 -13.76 -15.13
N VAL A 57 10.29 -13.89 -13.81
CA VAL A 57 9.65 -15.06 -13.24
C VAL A 57 8.14 -14.83 -13.23
N VAL A 58 7.40 -15.72 -13.89
CA VAL A 58 5.93 -15.70 -13.90
C VAL A 58 5.44 -16.40 -12.65
N THR A 59 4.78 -15.67 -11.76
CA THR A 59 3.99 -16.26 -10.67
C THR A 59 2.59 -16.61 -11.19
N LEU A 60 1.88 -17.52 -10.51
CA LEU A 60 0.50 -17.89 -10.84
C LEU A 60 -0.45 -16.68 -10.94
N ASN A 61 -0.12 -15.59 -10.24
CA ASN A 61 -0.87 -14.33 -10.25
C ASN A 61 -0.36 -13.32 -11.29
N GLY A 62 0.63 -13.65 -12.13
CA GLY A 62 1.16 -12.74 -13.16
C GLY A 62 2.12 -11.65 -12.64
N TRP A 63 2.45 -11.64 -11.34
CA TRP A 63 3.39 -10.67 -10.78
C TRP A 63 4.81 -11.13 -11.08
N THR A 64 5.56 -10.27 -11.76
CA THR A 64 7.01 -10.41 -11.94
C THR A 64 7.72 -9.45 -10.99
N LEU A 65 8.98 -9.70 -10.65
CA LEU A 65 9.76 -8.82 -9.77
C LEU A 65 9.76 -7.38 -10.33
N PRO A 66 9.64 -6.35 -9.47
CA PRO A 66 9.62 -4.98 -9.94
C PRO A 66 10.89 -4.65 -10.73
N TRP A 67 10.72 -4.28 -11.99
CA TRP A 67 11.76 -3.69 -12.80
C TRP A 67 11.99 -2.23 -12.34
N ARG A 68 13.27 -1.84 -12.21
CA ARG A 68 13.71 -0.49 -11.87
C ARG A 68 14.77 -0.03 -12.86
#